data_AF-A0A1W7D3I6-F1
#
_entry.id   AF-A0A1W7D3I6-F1
#
_cell.length_a   1.000
_cell.length_b   1.000
_cell.length_c   1.000
_cell.angle_alpha   90.00
_cell.angle_beta   90.00
_cell.angle_gamma   90.00
#
_symmetry.space_group_name_H-M   'P 1'
#
loop_
_entity.id
_entity.type
_entity.pdbx_description
1 polymer ?
#
loop_
_entity_poly.entity_id
_entity_poly.type
_entity_poly.pdbx_seq_one_letter_code
_entity_poly.pdbx_strand_id
1 'polypeptide(L)'
;MPYDISFDALLDRANADPAVLGVLLSGSRAHEGLATARSDHDLWVVTADGAQSPIRAWHGFRSARLDVVVLSLAEFRLRGLFADVERAARAGVHGGVRDAWGADLELTRP
;
A
#
# COMPACT_ATOMS: atom_id res chain seq x y z
N MET A 1 13.28 -20.55 -5.52
CA MET A 1 13.26 -19.08 -5.34
C MET A 1 13.64 -18.81 -3.89
N PRO A 2 14.77 -18.18 -3.51
CA PRO A 2 15.06 -18.06 -2.10
C PRO A 2 14.87 -16.62 -1.64
N TYR A 3 13.64 -16.10 -1.52
CA TYR A 3 13.46 -14.79 -0.89
C TYR A 3 12.16 -14.72 -0.09
N ASP A 4 12.15 -15.50 0.98
CA ASP A 4 11.32 -15.25 2.15
C ASP A 4 12.03 -14.17 2.99
N ILE A 5 11.83 -12.91 2.63
CA ILE A 5 12.31 -11.77 3.42
C ILE A 5 11.34 -11.55 4.58
N SER A 6 11.85 -11.30 5.79
CA SER A 6 11.00 -10.94 6.93
C SER A 6 10.54 -9.48 6.84
N PHE A 7 9.50 -9.16 7.60
CA PHE A 7 9.06 -7.77 7.84
C PHE A 7 10.21 -6.89 8.31
N ASP A 8 10.94 -7.30 9.34
CA ASP A 8 12.06 -6.53 9.89
C ASP A 8 13.16 -6.29 8.86
N ALA A 9 13.50 -7.33 8.07
CA ALA A 9 14.55 -7.20 7.05
C ALA A 9 14.16 -6.27 5.90
N LEU A 10 12.87 -6.17 5.56
CA LEU A 10 12.39 -5.19 4.59
C LEU A 10 12.35 -3.78 5.21
N LEU A 11 11.97 -3.66 6.48
CA LEU A 11 11.96 -2.40 7.22
C LEU A 11 13.37 -1.82 7.37
N ASP A 12 14.37 -2.65 7.66
CA ASP A 12 15.79 -2.26 7.71
C ASP A 12 16.28 -1.71 6.36
N ARG A 13 15.89 -2.36 5.25
CA ARG A 13 16.20 -1.88 3.90
C ARG A 13 15.55 -0.54 3.61
N ALA A 14 14.28 -0.37 3.99
CA ALA A 14 13.56 0.88 3.81
C ALA A 14 14.17 2.01 4.64
N ASN A 15 14.56 1.75 5.89
CA ASN A 15 15.21 2.73 6.76
C ASN A 15 16.61 3.12 6.28
N ALA A 16 17.32 2.21 5.61
CA ALA A 16 18.65 2.49 5.04
C ALA A 16 18.59 3.25 3.72
N ASP A 17 17.42 3.33 3.06
CA ASP A 17 17.26 3.98 1.78
C ASP A 17 16.86 5.46 1.94
N PRO A 18 17.74 6.43 1.61
CA PRO A 18 17.45 7.85 1.78
C PRO A 18 16.33 8.36 0.87
N ALA A 19 15.93 7.61 -0.15
CA ALA A 19 14.80 7.95 -1.00
C ALA A 19 13.45 7.56 -0.37
N VAL A 20 13.44 6.73 0.67
CA VAL A 20 12.20 6.35 1.39
C VAL A 20 11.85 7.45 2.39
N LEU A 21 10.62 7.96 2.25
CA LEU A 21 10.05 8.97 3.14
C LEU A 21 9.26 8.36 4.30
N GLY A 22 8.81 7.11 4.16
CA GLY A 22 8.12 6.40 5.22
C GLY A 22 7.62 5.03 4.79
N VAL A 23 7.29 4.21 5.79
CA VAL A 23 6.64 2.91 5.63
C VAL A 23 5.37 2.91 6.49
N LEU A 24 4.25 2.52 5.89
CA LEU A 24 2.97 2.41 6.57
C LEU A 24 2.56 0.94 6.63
N LEU A 25 2.15 0.50 7.81
CA LEU A 25 1.49 -0.78 7.99
C LEU A 25 -0.01 -0.60 7.74
N SER A 26 -0.59 -1.50 6.94
CA SER A 26 -2.02 -1.56 6.69
C SER A 26 -2.56 -2.96 7.00
N GLY A 27 -3.82 -3.21 6.64
CA GLY A 27 -4.47 -4.50 6.82
C GLY A 27 -4.62 -4.92 8.28
N SER A 28 -4.73 -6.23 8.51
CA SER A 28 -5.10 -6.77 9.83
C SER A 28 -4.07 -6.48 10.93
N ARG A 29 -2.78 -6.38 10.57
CA ARG A 29 -1.69 -6.07 11.52
C ARG A 29 -1.68 -4.61 11.97
N ALA A 30 -2.34 -3.70 11.25
CA ALA A 30 -2.44 -2.28 11.62
C ALA A 30 -3.52 -2.02 12.68
N HIS A 31 -4.37 -3.00 12.98
CA HIS A 31 -5.53 -2.83 13.86
C HIS A 31 -5.49 -3.80 15.04
N GLU A 32 -5.60 -3.27 16.25
CA GLU A 32 -5.59 -4.06 17.47
C GLU A 32 -6.71 -5.12 17.46
N GLY A 33 -6.37 -6.36 17.81
CA GLY A 33 -7.31 -7.47 17.89
C GLY A 33 -7.75 -8.09 16.56
N LEU A 34 -7.34 -7.55 15.40
CA LEU A 34 -7.73 -8.10 14.08
C LEU A 34 -6.70 -9.06 13.48
N ALA A 35 -5.45 -9.01 13.94
CA ALA A 35 -4.40 -9.90 13.45
C ALA A 35 -4.58 -11.34 13.97
N THR A 36 -4.33 -12.31 13.08
CA THR A 36 -4.34 -13.75 13.40
C THR A 36 -2.94 -14.36 13.25
N ALA A 37 -2.81 -15.64 13.60
CA ALA A 37 -1.58 -16.41 13.35
C ALA A 37 -1.24 -16.55 11.85
N ARG A 38 -2.20 -16.29 10.95
CA ARG A 38 -2.03 -16.38 9.49
C ARG A 38 -1.91 -15.02 8.81
N SER A 39 -2.00 -13.92 9.57
CA SER A 39 -1.89 -12.56 9.02
C SER A 39 -0.45 -12.26 8.60
N ASP A 40 -0.31 -11.90 7.32
CA ASP A 40 0.83 -11.22 6.73
C ASP A 40 0.90 -9.73 7.15
N HIS A 41 1.94 -9.02 6.69
CA HIS A 41 2.07 -7.58 6.85
C HIS A 41 1.88 -6.90 5.49
N ASP A 42 0.82 -6.11 5.38
CA ASP A 42 0.56 -5.25 4.24
C ASP A 42 1.32 -3.92 4.41
N LEU A 43 2.27 -3.64 3.53
CA LEU A 43 3.18 -2.50 3.63
C LEU A 43 3.04 -1.56 2.46
N TRP A 44 2.88 -0.28 2.77
CA TRP A 44 3.02 0.79 1.79
C TRP A 44 4.33 1.51 2.05
N VAL A 45 5.26 1.42 1.11
CA VAL A 45 6.54 2.14 1.18
C VAL A 45 6.43 3.38 0.31
N VAL A 46 6.60 4.56 0.92
CA VAL A 46 6.50 5.85 0.22
C VAL A 46 7.91 6.37 -0.05
N THR A 47 8.18 6.67 -1.31
CA THR A 47 9.45 7.24 -1.79
C THR A 47 9.29 8.70 -2.19
N ALA A 48 10.39 9.45 -2.20
CA ALA A 48 10.41 10.79 -2.76
C ALA A 48 10.11 10.75 -4.26
N ASP A 49 9.41 11.78 -4.76
CA ASP A 49 9.04 11.87 -6.16
C ASP A 49 10.27 11.90 -7.07
N GLY A 50 10.28 11.07 -8.12
CA GLY A 50 11.39 10.99 -9.08
C GLY A 50 12.69 10.37 -8.55
N ALA A 51 12.75 9.95 -7.29
CA ALA A 51 13.95 9.33 -6.73
C ALA A 51 14.16 7.91 -7.27
N GLN A 52 15.42 7.60 -7.63
CA GLN A 52 15.84 6.23 -7.88
C GLN A 52 16.07 5.53 -6.55
N SER A 53 15.48 4.36 -6.38
CA SER A 53 15.54 3.61 -5.14
C SER A 53 15.51 2.11 -5.41
N PRO A 54 16.44 1.32 -4.85
CA PRO A 54 16.40 -0.13 -4.89
C PRO A 54 15.11 -0.71 -4.28
N ILE A 55 14.46 0.02 -3.36
CA ILE A 55 13.21 -0.44 -2.74
C ILE A 55 12.10 -0.64 -3.77
N ARG A 56 12.13 0.08 -4.90
CA ARG A 56 11.14 -0.05 -5.99
C ARG A 56 11.06 -1.46 -6.57
N ALA A 57 12.13 -2.26 -6.46
CA ALA A 57 12.12 -3.66 -6.89
C ALA A 57 11.15 -4.54 -6.09
N TRP A 58 10.69 -4.08 -4.92
CA TRP A 58 9.71 -4.77 -4.07
C TRP A 58 8.26 -4.38 -4.38
N HIS A 59 8.01 -3.44 -5.30
CA HIS A 59 6.66 -3.10 -5.68
C HIS A 59 5.91 -4.31 -6.24
N GLY A 60 4.75 -4.63 -5.66
CA GLY A 60 3.93 -5.78 -6.03
C GLY A 60 4.44 -7.12 -5.48
N PHE A 61 5.43 -7.12 -4.59
CA PHE A 61 5.90 -8.34 -3.94
C PHE A 61 4.83 -8.92 -3.02
N ARG A 62 4.49 -10.20 -3.21
CA ARG A 62 3.54 -10.93 -2.36
C ARG A 62 4.08 -12.28 -1.92
N SER A 63 3.86 -12.59 -0.64
CA SER A 63 4.22 -13.85 0.01
C SER A 63 3.23 -14.14 1.13
N ALA A 64 3.35 -15.31 1.77
CA ALA A 64 2.55 -15.63 2.95
C ALA A 64 2.83 -14.75 4.18
N ARG A 65 3.83 -13.85 4.13
CA ARG A 65 4.22 -12.98 5.26
C ARG A 65 4.15 -11.50 4.94
N LEU A 66 4.16 -11.13 3.66
CA LEU A 66 4.29 -9.76 3.19
C LEU A 66 3.49 -9.52 1.93
N ASP A 67 2.81 -8.38 1.88
CA ASP A 67 2.26 -7.76 0.69
C ASP A 67 2.82 -6.32 0.61
N VAL A 68 3.47 -5.95 -0.49
CA VAL A 68 4.25 -4.70 -0.57
C VAL A 68 3.82 -3.88 -1.77
N VAL A 69 3.42 -2.64 -1.49
CA VAL A 69 3.18 -1.61 -2.49
C VAL A 69 4.17 -0.48 -2.27
N VAL A 70 4.98 -0.17 -3.29
CA VAL A 70 5.87 0.99 -3.27
C VAL A 70 5.25 2.12 -4.09
N LEU A 71 5.12 3.31 -3.52
CA LEU A 71 4.53 4.49 -4.16
C LEU A 71 5.50 5.66 -4.06
N SER A 72 5.44 6.59 -5.00
CA SER A 72 5.94 7.96 -4.81
C SER A 72 5.01 8.73 -3.85
N LEU A 73 5.49 9.84 -3.30
CA LEU A 73 4.69 10.71 -2.44
C LEU A 73 3.46 11.26 -3.18
N ALA A 74 3.62 11.61 -4.46
CA ALA A 74 2.53 12.04 -5.31
C ALA A 74 1.46 10.94 -5.48
N GLU A 75 1.86 9.71 -5.82
CA GLU A 75 0.94 8.57 -5.95
C GLU A 75 0.22 8.25 -4.63
N PHE A 76 0.95 8.29 -3.51
CA PHE A 76 0.36 8.08 -2.18
C PHE A 76 -0.70 9.14 -1.84
N ARG A 77 -0.42 10.42 -2.10
CA ARG A 77 -1.39 11.52 -1.91
C ARG A 77 -2.63 11.35 -2.78
N LEU A 78 -2.46 10.98 -4.04
CA LEU A 78 -3.57 10.73 -4.96
C LEU A 78 -4.48 9.60 -4.46
N ARG A 79 -3.92 8.51 -3.93
CA ARG A 79 -4.71 7.42 -3.34
C ARG A 79 -5.51 7.87 -2.11
N GLY A 80 -4.92 8.70 -1.25
CA GLY A 80 -5.63 9.28 -0.10
C GLY A 80 -6.82 10.15 -0.51
N LEU A 81 -6.61 11.05 -1.49
CA LEU A 81 -7.67 11.89 -2.05
C LEU A 81 -8.80 11.04 -2.66
N PHE A 82 -8.46 9.96 -3.37
CA PHE A 82 -9.46 9.06 -3.94
C PHE A 82 -10.30 8.39 -2.84
N ALA A 83 -9.68 7.91 -1.76
CA ALA A 83 -10.41 7.32 -0.64
C ALA A 83 -11.40 8.31 0.02
N ASP A 84 -11.03 9.59 0.10
CA ASP A 84 -11.92 10.63 0.61
C ASP A 84 -13.08 10.92 -0.35
N VAL A 85 -12.82 10.99 -1.66
CA VAL A 85 -13.87 11.13 -2.68
C VAL A 85 -14.82 9.93 -2.65
N GLU A 86 -14.31 8.70 -2.53
CA GLU A 86 -15.14 7.51 -2.40
C GLU A 86 -16.03 7.56 -1.15
N ARG A 87 -15.47 7.98 -0.01
CA ARG A 87 -16.24 8.12 1.24
C ARG A 87 -17.34 9.16 1.09
N ALA A 88 -17.03 10.30 0.49
CA ALA A 88 -18.00 11.36 0.22
C ALA A 88 -19.10 10.91 -0.75
N ALA A 89 -18.74 10.19 -1.82
CA ALA A 89 -19.70 9.65 -2.79
C ALA A 89 -20.65 8.62 -2.16
N ARG A 90 -20.15 7.76 -1.27
CA ARG A 90 -20.97 6.81 -0.49
C ARG A 90 -21.90 7.48 0.52
N ALA A 91 -21.46 8.58 1.13
CA ALA A 91 -22.28 9.34 2.07
C ALA A 91 -23.35 10.20 1.37
N GLY A 92 -23.18 10.50 0.09
CA GLY A 92 -24.14 11.25 -0.73
C GLY A 92 -25.05 10.36 -1.59
N VAL A 93 -25.92 10.99 -2.39
CA VAL A 93 -26.84 10.31 -3.34
C VAL A 93 -26.08 9.70 -4.54
N HIS A 94 -24.75 9.86 -4.61
CA HIS A 94 -23.89 9.42 -5.70
C HIS A 94 -23.31 8.00 -5.53
N GLY A 95 -23.74 7.22 -4.53
CA GLY A 95 -23.27 5.85 -4.32
C GLY A 95 -23.37 4.96 -5.57
N GLY A 96 -24.35 5.20 -6.44
CA GLY A 96 -24.52 4.47 -7.72
C GLY A 96 -23.54 4.86 -8.84
N VAL A 97 -22.81 5.98 -8.73
CA VAL A 97 -21.79 6.39 -9.72
C VAL A 97 -20.57 5.45 -9.69
N ARG A 98 -20.26 4.89 -8.52
CA ARG A 98 -19.12 3.95 -8.36
C ARG A 98 -19.37 2.61 -9.06
N ASP A 99 -20.61 2.13 -9.06
CA ASP A 99 -20.99 0.89 -9.74
C ASP A 99 -20.96 1.03 -11.28
N ALA A 100 -20.99 2.27 -11.78
CA ALA A 100 -20.90 2.59 -13.20
C ALA A 100 -19.46 2.70 -13.74
N TRP A 101 -18.44 2.73 -12.87
CA TRP A 101 -17.03 2.90 -13.26
C TRP A 101 -16.37 1.60 -13.78
N GLY A 102 -17.04 0.46 -13.66
CA GLY A 102 -16.64 -0.78 -14.34
C GLY A 102 -15.16 -1.14 -14.16
N ALA A 103 -14.46 -1.40 -15.27
CA ALA A 103 -13.09 -1.89 -15.31
C ALA A 103 -12.04 -0.92 -14.73
N ASP A 104 -12.35 0.38 -14.60
CA ASP A 104 -11.40 1.37 -14.08
C ASP A 104 -11.15 1.22 -12.57
N LEU A 105 -12.02 0.49 -11.86
CA LEU A 105 -11.82 0.15 -10.45
C LEU A 105 -10.65 -0.81 -10.23
N GLU A 106 -10.25 -1.59 -11.25
CA GLU A 106 -9.08 -2.48 -11.18
C GLU A 106 -7.77 -1.69 -11.01
N LEU A 107 -7.74 -0.42 -11.43
CA LEU A 107 -6.58 0.47 -11.22
C LEU A 107 -6.46 0.97 -9.76
N THR A 108 -7.53 0.81 -8.97
CA THR A 108 -7.62 1.33 -7.60
C THR A 108 -7.52 0.24 -6.53
N ARG A 109 -7.69 -1.02 -6.91
CA ARG A 109 -7.55 -2.18 -6.02
C ARG A 109 -6.10 -2.71 -6.07
N PRO A 110 -5.57 -3.24 -4.96
CA PRO A 110 -4.21 -3.77 -4.91
C PRO A 110 -4.05 -5.09 -5.68
#